data_AF-A0A7G7BEJ8-F1
#
_entry.id   AF-A0A7G7BEJ8-F1
#
_cell.length_a   1.000
_cell.length_b   1.000
_cell.length_c   1.000
_cell.angle_alpha   90.00
_cell.angle_beta   90.00
_cell.angle_gamma   90.00
#
_symmetry.space_group_name_H-M   'P 1'
#
loop_
_entity.id
_entity.type
_entity.pdbx_description
1 polymer ?
#
loop_
_entity_poly.entity_id
_entity_poly.type
_entity_poly.pdbx_seq_one_letter_code
_entity_poly.pdbx_strand_id
1 'polypeptide(L)'
;MTSKQPLPVRPTRTTQPLFPWHHFTMRFSSTPRGARLARRLAGEQLDAWGIPYASDAHDVLTLIVAELSANAVHHGHVPGRDFRLRLSAEGRAIRVEVTDTRGESVPVLAEPSDDLDGGRGLLLVAALTDRWGWYPCVDGPGKTVWATFTVTGHIEAHCVTGDGCNPPAES
;
A
#
# COMPACT_ATOMS: atom_id res chain seq x y z
N MET A 1 5.38 60.89 11.02
CA MET A 1 6.53 60.10 10.51
C MET A 1 6.65 58.85 11.35
N THR A 2 6.43 57.60 10.95
CA THR A 2 5.77 56.94 9.81
C THR A 2 5.39 55.58 10.40
N SER A 3 4.11 55.21 10.37
CA SER A 3 3.62 53.93 10.92
C SER A 3 4.23 52.77 10.11
N LYS A 4 4.98 51.87 10.76
CA LYS A 4 5.43 50.62 10.15
C LYS A 4 4.23 49.67 10.07
N GLN A 5 3.61 49.56 8.90
CA GLN A 5 2.65 48.49 8.65
C GLN A 5 3.38 47.13 8.65
N PRO A 6 2.84 46.08 9.30
CA PRO A 6 3.39 44.74 9.21
C PRO A 6 3.17 44.18 7.80
N LEU A 7 4.19 43.51 7.25
CA LEU A 7 4.08 42.80 5.97
C LEU A 7 3.03 41.68 6.07
N PRO A 8 2.27 41.38 5.00
CA PRO A 8 1.35 40.26 4.99
C PRO A 8 2.15 38.96 5.13
N VAL A 9 1.91 38.24 6.21
CA VAL A 9 2.45 36.89 6.42
C VAL A 9 1.86 36.01 5.34
N ARG A 10 2.67 35.52 4.39
CA ARG A 10 2.22 34.52 3.41
C ARG A 10 1.66 33.34 4.20
N PRO A 11 0.44 32.86 3.93
CA PRO A 11 -0.01 31.62 4.55
C PRO A 11 0.98 30.53 4.14
N THR A 12 1.67 29.96 5.13
CA THR A 12 2.40 28.71 4.95
C THR A 12 1.42 27.72 4.37
N ARG A 13 1.69 27.25 3.15
CA ARG A 13 0.90 26.19 2.52
C ARG A 13 1.07 24.94 3.37
N THR A 14 0.23 24.78 4.38
CA THR A 14 0.12 23.55 5.17
C THR A 14 -0.18 22.46 4.16
N THR A 15 0.81 21.60 3.91
CA THR A 15 0.59 20.46 3.03
C THR A 15 -0.31 19.53 3.79
N GLN A 16 -1.63 19.62 3.54
CA GLN A 16 -2.59 18.72 4.15
C GLN A 16 -2.19 17.28 3.81
N PRO A 17 -2.25 16.36 4.79
CA PRO A 17 -2.01 14.96 4.51
C PRO A 17 -3.04 14.49 3.47
N LEU A 18 -2.59 13.80 2.42
CA LEU A 18 -3.49 13.24 1.41
C LEU A 18 -4.38 12.14 2.02
N PHE A 19 -3.87 11.47 3.06
CA PHE A 19 -4.58 10.46 3.83
C PHE A 19 -4.58 10.81 5.33
N PRO A 20 -5.75 11.00 5.97
CA PRO A 20 -5.81 11.20 7.41
C PRO A 20 -5.38 9.93 8.16
N TRP A 21 -5.92 8.77 7.79
CA TRP A 21 -5.39 7.41 8.03
C TRP A 21 -6.35 6.40 7.37
N HIS A 22 -5.85 5.45 6.57
CA HIS A 22 -6.64 4.31 6.11
C HIS A 22 -5.93 2.99 6.35
N HIS A 23 -6.70 1.93 6.58
CA HIS A 23 -6.17 0.57 6.66
C HIS A 23 -7.11 -0.44 6.05
N PHE A 24 -6.54 -1.50 5.46
CA PHE A 24 -7.24 -2.65 4.94
C PHE A 24 -6.46 -3.90 5.30
N THR A 25 -7.12 -4.98 5.70
CA THR A 25 -6.45 -6.24 6.03
C THR A 25 -7.35 -7.42 5.67
N MET A 26 -6.79 -8.39 4.96
CA MET A 26 -7.53 -9.60 4.58
C MET A 26 -6.57 -10.80 4.45
N ARG A 27 -7.12 -12.00 4.61
CA ARG A 27 -6.40 -13.26 4.40
C ARG A 27 -6.83 -13.91 3.09
N PHE A 28 -5.88 -14.55 2.43
CA PHE A 28 -6.07 -15.20 1.14
C PHE A 28 -5.39 -16.56 1.15
N SER A 29 -6.03 -17.54 0.51
CA SER A 29 -5.41 -18.84 0.31
C SER A 29 -4.12 -18.70 -0.48
N SER A 30 -3.07 -19.40 -0.03
CA SER A 30 -1.72 -19.39 -0.63
C SER A 30 -1.70 -20.14 -1.96
N THR A 31 -2.43 -19.62 -2.95
CA THR A 31 -2.61 -20.15 -4.29
C THR A 31 -2.56 -19.01 -5.32
N PRO A 32 -2.29 -19.30 -6.61
CA PRO A 32 -2.31 -18.28 -7.65
C PRO A 32 -3.66 -17.54 -7.76
N ARG A 33 -4.77 -18.22 -7.48
CA ARG A 33 -6.11 -17.59 -7.46
C ARG A 33 -6.25 -16.62 -6.29
N GLY A 34 -5.74 -16.99 -5.12
CA GLY A 34 -5.72 -16.12 -3.93
C GLY A 34 -4.86 -14.87 -4.14
N ALA A 35 -3.67 -15.00 -4.73
CA ALA A 35 -2.82 -13.85 -5.08
C ALA A 35 -3.50 -12.90 -6.08
N ARG A 36 -4.19 -13.44 -7.09
CA ARG A 36 -4.97 -12.63 -8.04
C ARG A 36 -6.12 -11.89 -7.36
N LEU A 37 -6.82 -12.54 -6.43
CA LEU A 37 -7.89 -11.90 -5.66
C LEU A 37 -7.33 -10.81 -4.74
N ALA A 38 -6.20 -11.05 -4.07
CA ALA A 38 -5.53 -10.08 -3.23
C ALA A 38 -5.19 -8.79 -4.01
N ARG A 39 -4.62 -8.93 -5.21
CA ARG A 39 -4.34 -7.79 -6.09
C ARG A 39 -5.61 -7.03 -6.50
N ARG A 40 -6.68 -7.75 -6.86
CA ARG A 40 -7.95 -7.11 -7.24
C ARG A 40 -8.52 -6.27 -6.09
N LEU A 41 -8.67 -6.88 -4.90
CA LEU A 41 -9.24 -6.19 -3.74
C LEU A 41 -8.34 -5.05 -3.25
N ALA A 42 -7.03 -5.18 -3.41
CA ALA A 42 -6.11 -4.06 -3.17
C ALA A 42 -6.38 -2.89 -4.13
N GLY A 43 -6.54 -3.16 -5.44
CA GLY A 43 -6.88 -2.13 -6.42
C GLY A 43 -8.19 -1.42 -6.10
N GLU A 44 -9.24 -2.17 -5.77
CA GLU A 44 -10.53 -1.60 -5.35
C GLU A 44 -10.37 -0.73 -4.10
N GLN A 45 -9.55 -1.16 -3.14
CA GLN A 45 -9.32 -0.40 -1.93
C GLN A 45 -8.51 0.88 -2.16
N LEU A 46 -7.51 0.83 -3.05
CA LEU A 46 -6.69 1.98 -3.43
C LEU A 46 -7.56 3.05 -4.12
N ASP A 47 -8.44 2.64 -5.02
CA ASP A 47 -9.40 3.53 -5.67
C ASP A 47 -10.36 4.18 -4.66
N ALA A 48 -10.87 3.40 -3.70
CA ALA A 48 -11.68 3.92 -2.59
C ALA A 48 -10.93 4.86 -1.64
N TRP A 49 -9.59 4.85 -1.64
CA TRP A 49 -8.76 5.82 -0.92
C TRP A 49 -8.39 7.05 -1.77
N GLY A 50 -8.92 7.16 -2.99
CA GLY A 50 -8.63 8.26 -3.92
C GLY A 50 -7.34 8.07 -4.72
N ILE A 51 -6.83 6.85 -4.86
CA ILE A 51 -5.74 6.51 -5.79
C ILE A 51 -6.38 5.86 -7.03
N PRO A 52 -6.78 6.66 -8.04
CA PRO A 52 -7.66 6.18 -9.10
C PRO A 52 -6.98 5.14 -9.97
N TYR A 53 -7.77 4.25 -10.55
CA TYR A 53 -7.31 3.37 -11.63
C TYR A 53 -6.57 4.15 -12.72
N ALA A 54 -5.56 3.51 -13.32
CA ALA A 54 -4.69 4.09 -14.36
C ALA A 54 -3.84 5.29 -13.93
N SER A 55 -3.77 5.61 -12.64
CA SER A 55 -2.71 6.48 -12.11
C SER A 55 -1.42 5.69 -11.93
N ASP A 56 -0.26 6.34 -12.12
CA ASP A 56 1.05 5.72 -11.90
C ASP A 56 1.17 5.10 -10.50
N ALA A 57 0.61 5.78 -9.49
CA ALA A 57 0.58 5.30 -8.11
C ALA A 57 -0.24 4.01 -7.98
N HIS A 58 -1.40 3.92 -8.62
CA HIS A 58 -2.24 2.71 -8.61
C HIS A 58 -1.51 1.53 -9.26
N ASP A 59 -0.91 1.76 -10.43
CA ASP A 59 -0.24 0.71 -11.19
C ASP A 59 0.98 0.18 -10.43
N VAL A 60 1.79 1.07 -9.85
CA VAL A 60 2.94 0.68 -9.01
C VAL A 60 2.48 -0.09 -7.77
N LEU A 61 1.47 0.39 -7.05
CA LEU A 61 1.01 -0.26 -5.82
C LEU A 61 0.38 -1.64 -6.07
N THR A 62 -0.45 -1.75 -7.11
CA THR A 62 -1.05 -3.04 -7.48
C THR A 62 0.00 -4.05 -7.97
N LEU A 63 1.07 -3.57 -8.61
CA LEU A 63 2.21 -4.39 -9.00
C LEU A 63 3.01 -4.86 -7.77
N ILE A 64 3.31 -3.97 -6.81
CA ILE A 64 3.94 -4.36 -5.53
C ILE A 64 3.11 -5.44 -4.82
N VAL A 65 1.78 -5.27 -4.75
CA VAL A 65 0.88 -6.28 -4.16
C VAL A 65 0.97 -7.61 -4.92
N ALA A 66 1.03 -7.55 -6.26
CA ALA A 66 1.15 -8.75 -7.10
C ALA A 66 2.42 -9.53 -6.78
N GLU A 67 3.57 -8.86 -6.77
CA GLU A 67 4.87 -9.47 -6.56
C GLU A 67 5.01 -10.03 -5.14
N LEU A 68 4.59 -9.27 -4.12
CA LEU A 68 4.65 -9.75 -2.74
C LEU A 68 3.68 -10.92 -2.49
N SER A 69 2.50 -10.90 -3.10
CA SER A 69 1.54 -12.02 -3.00
C SER A 69 2.04 -13.26 -3.74
N ALA A 70 2.64 -13.09 -4.93
CA ALA A 70 3.27 -14.18 -5.65
C ALA A 70 4.40 -14.80 -4.81
N ASN A 71 5.28 -13.98 -4.23
CA ASN A 71 6.33 -14.46 -3.33
C ASN A 71 5.77 -15.26 -2.14
N ALA A 72 4.67 -14.83 -1.54
CA ALA A 72 4.01 -15.58 -0.48
C ALA A 72 3.47 -16.95 -0.97
N VAL A 73 2.96 -17.03 -2.21
CA VAL A 73 2.49 -18.29 -2.81
C VAL A 73 3.65 -19.22 -3.17
N HIS A 74 4.76 -18.70 -3.70
CA HIS A 74 5.88 -19.52 -4.16
C HIS A 74 6.84 -19.92 -3.04
N HIS A 75 7.11 -19.00 -2.11
CA HIS A 75 8.14 -19.17 -1.08
C HIS A 75 7.57 -19.20 0.35
N GLY A 76 6.35 -18.71 0.55
CA GLY A 76 5.67 -18.67 1.85
C GLY A 76 4.64 -19.77 2.09
N HIS A 77 4.39 -20.62 1.08
CA HIS A 77 3.32 -21.60 1.13
C HIS A 77 3.60 -22.74 2.12
N VAL A 78 2.64 -22.93 3.02
CA VAL A 78 2.50 -24.11 3.88
C VAL A 78 1.10 -24.67 3.64
N PRO A 79 0.94 -25.97 3.37
CA PRO A 79 -0.38 -26.55 3.10
C PRO A 79 -1.41 -26.21 4.19
N GLY A 80 -2.60 -25.77 3.76
CA GLY A 80 -3.68 -25.37 4.67
C GLY A 80 -3.48 -24.03 5.38
N ARG A 81 -2.51 -23.21 4.95
CA ARG A 81 -2.27 -21.86 5.51
C ARG A 81 -2.50 -20.77 4.47
N ASP A 82 -3.11 -19.69 4.95
CA ASP A 82 -3.33 -18.46 4.20
C ASP A 82 -2.16 -17.49 4.39
N PHE A 83 -1.98 -16.58 3.43
CA PHE A 83 -1.19 -15.36 3.65
C PHE A 83 -2.12 -14.20 3.98
N ARG A 84 -1.61 -13.19 4.68
CA ARG A 84 -2.33 -11.96 5.03
C ARG A 84 -1.78 -10.81 4.22
N LEU A 85 -2.65 -10.05 3.55
CA LEU A 85 -2.32 -8.74 2.99
C LEU A 85 -2.82 -7.66 3.95
N ARG A 86 -1.98 -6.67 4.21
CA ARG A 86 -2.35 -5.43 4.88
C ARG A 86 -1.90 -4.24 4.03
N LEU A 87 -2.80 -3.29 3.85
CA LEU A 87 -2.52 -1.98 3.26
C LEU A 87 -2.75 -0.94 4.34
N SER A 88 -1.90 0.08 4.40
CA SER A 88 -2.14 1.27 5.23
C SER A 88 -1.69 2.53 4.53
N ALA A 89 -2.50 3.58 4.63
CA ALA A 89 -2.25 4.89 4.05
C ALA A 89 -2.13 5.94 5.17
N GLU A 90 -1.02 6.66 5.24
CA GLU A 90 -0.82 7.73 6.21
C GLU A 90 -0.04 8.89 5.56
N GLY A 91 -0.59 10.10 5.63
CA GLY A 91 0.01 11.27 5.02
C GLY A 91 0.06 11.16 3.50
N ARG A 92 1.17 10.67 2.95
CA ARG A 92 1.36 10.37 1.51
C ARG A 92 1.91 8.98 1.25
N ALA A 93 2.21 8.23 2.30
CA ALA A 93 2.83 6.93 2.20
C ALA A 93 1.76 5.85 2.22
N ILE A 94 1.83 4.96 1.23
CA ILE A 94 1.12 3.68 1.25
C ILE A 94 2.11 2.61 1.62
N ARG A 95 1.75 1.79 2.61
CA ARG A 95 2.51 0.62 3.04
C ARG A 95 1.74 -0.63 2.64
N VAL A 96 2.43 -1.54 1.95
CA VAL A 96 1.96 -2.87 1.58
C VAL A 96 2.70 -3.88 2.45
N GLU A 97 1.97 -4.76 3.12
CA GLU A 97 2.54 -5.81 3.96
C GLU A 97 1.91 -7.15 3.60
N VAL A 98 2.74 -8.15 3.36
CA VAL A 98 2.32 -9.52 3.13
C VAL A 98 2.95 -10.42 4.18
N THR A 99 2.11 -11.04 5.01
CA THR A 99 2.53 -12.01 6.02
C THR A 99 2.23 -13.42 5.55
N ASP A 100 3.26 -14.26 5.42
CA ASP A 100 3.12 -15.70 5.17
C ASP A 100 3.57 -16.51 6.39
N THR A 101 3.26 -17.81 6.40
CA THR A 101 3.50 -18.68 7.57
C THR A 101 4.87 -19.35 7.61
N ARG A 102 5.71 -19.16 6.58
CA ARG A 102 7.04 -19.77 6.49
C ARG A 102 8.13 -18.77 6.86
N GLY A 103 8.41 -18.67 8.16
CA GLY A 103 9.39 -17.74 8.72
C GLY A 103 10.85 -18.02 8.33
N GLU A 104 11.20 -19.27 8.04
CA GLU A 104 12.58 -19.67 7.68
C GLU A 104 13.00 -19.25 6.27
N SER A 105 12.04 -19.00 5.37
CA SER A 105 12.31 -18.62 3.99
C SER A 105 12.46 -17.10 3.88
N VAL A 106 13.65 -16.57 4.21
CA VAL A 106 13.92 -15.13 4.16
C VAL A 106 13.89 -14.61 2.70
N PRO A 107 13.26 -13.46 2.41
CA PRO A 107 13.33 -12.86 1.08
C PRO A 107 14.74 -12.36 0.80
N VAL A 108 15.35 -12.89 -0.27
CA VAL A 108 16.69 -12.50 -0.72
C VAL A 108 16.56 -11.78 -2.06
N LEU A 109 17.22 -10.62 -2.19
CA LEU A 109 17.46 -10.03 -3.51
C LEU A 109 18.51 -10.90 -4.20
N ALA A 110 18.08 -11.72 -5.15
CA ALA A 110 18.97 -12.54 -5.96
C ALA A 110 19.00 -12.01 -7.39
N GLU A 111 20.16 -12.09 -8.05
CA GLU A 111 20.24 -11.90 -9.49
C GLU A 111 19.34 -12.94 -10.19
N PRO A 112 18.64 -12.58 -11.27
CA PRO A 112 17.81 -13.53 -11.98
C PRO A 112 18.70 -14.65 -12.53
N SER A 113 18.54 -15.87 -11.99
CA SER A 113 19.12 -17.08 -12.55
C SER A 113 18.28 -17.56 -13.73
N ASP A 114 18.93 -18.13 -14.76
CA ASP A 114 18.26 -18.64 -15.97
C ASP A 114 17.26 -19.78 -15.69
N ASP A 115 17.29 -20.38 -14.50
CA ASP A 115 16.33 -21.37 -14.05
C ASP A 115 15.10 -20.70 -13.40
N LEU A 116 14.03 -20.59 -14.20
CA LEU A 116 12.62 -20.52 -13.82
C LEU A 116 12.20 -19.41 -12.82
N ASP A 117 11.74 -18.28 -13.37
CA ASP A 117 10.72 -17.32 -12.84
C ASP A 117 10.84 -16.75 -11.40
N GLY A 118 11.68 -17.27 -10.52
CA GLY A 118 11.69 -16.98 -9.08
C GLY A 118 12.84 -16.06 -8.68
N GLY A 119 12.73 -14.76 -8.96
CA GLY A 119 13.72 -13.80 -8.45
C GLY A 119 13.52 -12.35 -8.87
N ARG A 120 12.79 -12.11 -9.96
CA ARG A 120 12.54 -10.75 -10.46
C ARG A 120 11.56 -9.95 -9.61
N GLY A 121 10.62 -10.61 -8.94
CA GLY A 121 9.55 -9.92 -8.21
C GLY A 121 10.06 -9.01 -7.10
N LEU A 122 11.01 -9.47 -6.31
CA LEU A 122 11.58 -8.64 -5.24
C LEU A 122 12.51 -7.55 -5.76
N LEU A 123 13.22 -7.79 -6.87
CA LEU A 123 14.00 -6.75 -7.57
C LEU A 123 13.09 -5.62 -8.07
N LEU A 124 11.94 -5.98 -8.61
CA LEU A 124 10.96 -5.02 -9.10
C LEU A 124 10.33 -4.22 -7.95
N VAL A 125 9.98 -4.87 -6.84
CA VAL A 125 9.55 -4.19 -5.61
C VAL A 125 10.65 -3.23 -5.11
N ALA A 126 11.90 -3.66 -5.07
CA ALA A 126 13.02 -2.83 -4.64
C ALA A 126 13.25 -1.61 -5.54
N ALA A 127 13.02 -1.75 -6.86
CA ALA A 127 13.18 -0.67 -7.82
C ALA A 127 12.05 0.37 -7.76
N LEU A 128 10.83 -0.04 -7.40
CA LEU A 128 9.63 0.80 -7.44
C LEU A 128 9.28 1.46 -6.10
N THR A 129 9.86 1.00 -4.99
CA THR A 129 9.47 1.43 -3.65
C THR A 129 10.49 2.38 -3.03
N ASP A 130 10.03 3.24 -2.13
CA ASP A 130 10.94 4.11 -1.36
C ASP A 130 11.80 3.28 -0.40
N ARG A 131 11.13 2.29 0.23
CA ARG A 131 11.73 1.36 1.19
C ARG A 131 10.98 0.05 1.13
N TRP A 132 11.71 -1.03 1.37
CA TRP A 132 11.14 -2.34 1.58
C TRP A 132 11.98 -3.10 2.60
N GLY A 133 11.46 -4.21 3.09
CA GLY A 133 12.18 -5.09 3.98
C GLY A 133 11.32 -6.25 4.44
N TRP A 134 11.77 -6.91 5.50
CA TRP A 134 11.01 -7.98 6.13
C TRP A 134 11.27 -8.03 7.64
N TYR A 135 10.39 -8.67 8.38
CA TYR A 135 10.58 -8.98 9.78
C TYR A 135 9.82 -10.27 10.17
N PRO A 136 10.25 -11.01 11.20
CA PRO A 136 9.51 -12.15 11.72
C PRO A 136 8.11 -11.75 12.19
N CYS A 137 7.12 -12.61 11.97
CA CYS A 137 5.77 -12.37 12.49
C CYS A 137 5.78 -12.42 14.02
N VAL A 138 5.28 -11.37 14.68
CA VAL A 138 5.36 -11.23 16.15
C VAL A 138 4.35 -12.12 16.88
N ASP A 139 3.22 -12.42 16.22
CA ASP A 139 2.07 -13.13 16.82
C ASP A 139 1.99 -14.61 16.40
N GLY A 140 3.03 -15.16 15.78
CA GLY A 140 3.03 -16.56 15.34
C GLY A 140 4.11 -16.90 14.32
N PRO A 141 4.12 -18.14 13.80
CA PRO A 141 5.09 -18.55 12.79
C PRO A 141 4.87 -17.77 11.50
N GLY A 142 5.97 -17.32 10.90
CA GLY A 142 5.92 -16.60 9.64
C GLY A 142 6.86 -15.42 9.57
N LYS A 143 6.73 -14.69 8.46
CA LYS A 143 7.42 -13.44 8.20
C LYS A 143 6.46 -12.47 7.54
N THR A 144 6.72 -11.19 7.72
CA THR A 144 6.07 -10.12 6.96
C THR A 144 7.09 -9.50 6.04
N VAL A 145 6.81 -9.53 4.73
CA VAL A 145 7.52 -8.74 3.73
C VAL A 145 6.73 -7.47 3.50
N TRP A 146 7.42 -6.33 3.47
CA TRP A 146 6.76 -5.03 3.37
C TRP A 146 7.44 -4.10 2.39
N ALA A 147 6.67 -3.18 1.86
CA ALA A 147 7.10 -2.12 0.95
C ALA A 147 6.36 -0.81 1.27
N THR A 148 7.01 0.33 1.09
CA THR A 148 6.39 1.65 1.19
C THR A 148 6.57 2.44 -0.09
N PHE A 149 5.51 3.09 -0.53
CA PHE A 149 5.51 3.94 -1.72
C PHE A 149 4.82 5.27 -1.42
N THR A 150 5.47 6.37 -1.80
CA THR A 150 4.99 7.73 -1.59
C THR A 150 4.23 8.20 -2.82
N VAL A 151 2.94 8.52 -2.64
CA VAL A 151 2.12 9.04 -3.72
C VAL A 151 2.53 10.49 -4.01
N THR A 152 3.08 10.71 -5.20
CA THR A 152 3.42 12.03 -5.73
C THR A 152 2.31 12.53 -6.64
N GLY A 153 1.46 13.42 -6.13
CA GLY A 153 0.37 14.02 -6.92
C GLY A 153 -0.73 14.62 -6.05
N HIS A 154 -1.67 15.32 -6.68
CA HIS A 154 -2.94 15.66 -6.06
C HIS A 154 -3.84 14.42 -6.14
N ILE A 155 -4.17 13.86 -4.98
CA ILE A 155 -5.23 12.85 -4.90
C ILE A 155 -6.56 13.61 -4.96
N GLU A 156 -7.35 13.33 -5.99
CA GLU A 156 -8.76 13.70 -5.97
C GLU A 156 -9.42 12.88 -4.88
N ALA A 157 -9.56 13.47 -3.70
CA ALA A 157 -10.37 12.90 -2.65
C ALA A 157 -11.80 12.81 -3.18
N HIS A 158 -12.22 11.62 -3.61
CA HIS A 158 -13.64 11.32 -3.69
C HIS A 158 -14.15 11.38 -2.25
N CYS A 159 -14.73 12.52 -1.89
CA CYS A 159 -15.64 12.58 -0.76
C CYS A 159 -16.65 11.45 -0.97
N VAL A 160 -16.62 10.44 -0.09
CA VAL A 160 -17.80 9.63 0.14
C VAL A 160 -18.83 10.61 0.69
N THR A 161 -19.65 11.17 -0.19
CA THR A 161 -20.83 11.94 0.18
C THR A 161 -21.74 10.98 0.92
N GLY A 162 -21.62 10.98 2.25
CA GLY A 162 -22.71 10.52 3.10
C GLY A 162 -23.88 11.46 2.83
N ASP A 163 -24.82 11.01 2.02
CA ASP A 163 -26.10 11.69 1.81
C ASP A 163 -26.80 11.91 3.14
N GLY A 164 -27.18 13.16 3.37
CA GLY A 164 -27.88 13.61 4.56
C GLY A 164 -27.93 15.12 4.67
N CYS A 165 -28.47 15.79 3.64
CA CYS A 165 -29.05 17.14 3.73
C CYS A 165 -29.79 17.33 5.08
N ASN A 166 -29.72 18.45 5.82
CA ASN A 166 -29.44 19.85 5.49
C ASN A 166 -29.19 20.64 6.80
N PRO A 167 -28.51 21.80 6.80
CA PRO A 167 -28.78 22.84 7.80
C PRO A 167 -29.09 24.21 7.12
N PRO A 168 -29.42 25.25 7.90
CA PRO A 168 -30.76 25.80 8.18
C PRO A 168 -31.01 27.10 7.36
N ALA A 169 -32.03 27.94 7.50
CA ALA A 169 -32.82 28.36 8.66
C ALA A 169 -34.02 29.26 8.22
N GLU A 170 -34.85 29.58 9.22
CA GLU A 170 -35.55 30.87 9.41
C GLU A 170 -36.79 31.24 8.56
N SER A 171 -37.95 31.24 9.23
CA SER A 171 -38.86 32.40 9.32
C SER A 171 -39.52 32.43 10.69
#